data_AF-A0A1B8QL50-F1
#
_entry.id   AF-A0A1B8QL50-F1
#
_cell.length_a   1.000
_cell.length_b   1.000
_cell.length_c   1.000
_cell.angle_alpha   90.00
_cell.angle_beta   90.00
_cell.angle_gamma   90.00
#
_symmetry.space_group_name_H-M   'P 1'
#
loop_
_entity.id
_entity.type
_entity.pdbx_description
1 polymer ?
#
loop_
_entity_poly.entity_id
_entity_poly.type
_entity_poly.pdbx_seq_one_letter_code
_entity_poly.pdbx_strand_id
1 'polypeptide(L)'
;MTAHRFIFGASRQAQAGFTLIELMISLVLGLLITAAVFQVYIAMVRTSAIQRSGSEINDASIFGIQQVEQKLRLANLGNTVNQINQTTGYGGIVLSGANLNYSTDQPAPDDIAQRITVSADGNTTAGTSPLWSKISNTNVGSDQLVIQYQNVTGENILDCENNTVAQNAHVVERYFLREPSTNTNVSRNMLVLACDAGRVGVNGILPADNSVTPKIPGFGGAGEELILNVDQFKVEIGIQNGNILTYITPAQYNALGATSPLYRAPIVAVKLGLLVRGAMPVVGDFSAPSSYMIFGQANTPKNADDKYIRKTYESTTFLRNARVVTP
;
A
#
# COMPACT_ATOMS: atom_id res chain seq x y z
N MET A 1 97.63 -13.97 -17.16
CA MET A 1 97.14 -13.38 -15.90
C MET A 1 95.70 -12.92 -16.15
N THR A 2 94.71 -13.80 -15.98
CA THR A 2 93.94 -14.15 -14.76
C THR A 2 92.54 -13.53 -14.87
N ALA A 3 91.56 -14.35 -15.25
CA ALA A 3 90.14 -13.99 -15.28
C ALA A 3 89.55 -14.08 -13.86
N HIS A 4 89.00 -12.97 -13.34
CA HIS A 4 88.27 -12.96 -12.08
C HIS A 4 86.85 -13.50 -12.28
N ARG A 5 86.60 -14.71 -11.78
CA ARG A 5 85.26 -15.26 -11.55
C ARG A 5 84.65 -14.54 -10.34
N PHE A 6 83.63 -13.72 -10.55
CA PHE A 6 82.71 -13.30 -9.48
C PHE A 6 81.81 -14.48 -9.11
N ILE A 7 82.03 -15.05 -7.92
CA ILE A 7 81.18 -16.09 -7.35
C ILE A 7 80.06 -15.36 -6.59
N PHE A 8 78.83 -15.41 -7.11
CA PHE A 8 77.63 -15.05 -6.33
C PHE A 8 77.48 -16.06 -5.20
N GLY A 9 77.84 -15.67 -3.98
CA GLY A 9 77.53 -16.42 -2.77
C GLY A 9 76.04 -16.36 -2.48
N ALA A 10 75.27 -17.29 -3.02
CA ALA A 10 73.90 -17.53 -2.56
C ALA A 10 73.98 -18.15 -1.15
N SER A 11 73.84 -17.33 -0.11
CA SER A 11 73.62 -17.83 1.25
C SER A 11 72.32 -18.61 1.27
N ARG A 12 72.40 -19.95 1.27
CA ARG A 12 71.25 -20.81 1.57
C ARG A 12 70.89 -20.60 3.04
N GLN A 13 69.91 -19.73 3.30
CA GLN A 13 69.27 -19.67 4.60
C GLN A 13 68.65 -21.05 4.87
N ALA A 14 69.13 -21.75 5.89
CA ALA A 14 68.48 -22.95 6.37
C ALA A 14 67.08 -22.57 6.86
N GLN A 15 66.03 -23.12 6.25
CA GLN A 15 64.69 -22.97 6.79
C GLN A 15 64.61 -23.74 8.10
N ALA A 16 64.59 -23.03 9.22
CA ALA A 16 64.19 -23.61 10.49
C ALA A 16 62.70 -23.99 10.35
N GLY A 17 62.39 -25.28 10.52
CA GLY A 17 61.01 -25.74 10.51
C GLY A 17 60.21 -25.13 11.67
N PHE A 18 58.93 -24.87 11.44
CA PHE A 18 58.03 -24.36 12.48
C PHE A 18 57.80 -25.40 13.58
N THR A 19 57.71 -24.93 14.82
CA THR A 19 57.33 -25.77 15.95
C THR A 19 55.82 -26.05 15.91
N LEU A 20 55.39 -27.20 16.46
CA LEU A 20 53.97 -27.57 16.55
C LEU A 20 53.16 -26.49 17.31
N ILE A 21 53.75 -25.89 18.35
CA ILE A 21 53.12 -24.81 19.12
C ILE A 21 52.91 -23.53 18.31
N GLU A 22 53.87 -23.12 17.46
CA GLU A 22 53.71 -21.94 16.59
C GLU A 22 52.59 -22.16 15.57
N LEU A 23 52.44 -23.39 15.06
CA LEU A 23 51.34 -23.74 14.15
C LEU A 23 49.98 -23.72 14.86
N MET A 24 49.91 -24.23 16.10
CA MET A 24 48.69 -24.14 16.91
C MET A 24 48.31 -22.69 17.22
N ILE A 25 49.29 -21.86 17.60
CA ILE A 25 49.06 -20.43 17.89
C ILE A 25 48.60 -19.71 16.62
N SER A 26 49.24 -19.95 15.49
CA SER A 26 48.88 -19.32 14.21
C SER A 26 47.47 -19.70 13.75
N LEU A 27 47.07 -20.96 13.93
CA LEU A 27 45.73 -21.44 13.60
C LEU A 27 44.68 -20.80 14.50
N VAL A 28 44.94 -20.74 15.82
CA VAL A 28 44.03 -20.11 16.78
C VAL A 28 43.89 -18.61 16.50
N LEU A 29 44.99 -17.90 16.26
CA LEU A 29 44.97 -16.48 15.92
C LEU A 29 44.24 -16.21 14.60
N GLY A 30 44.47 -17.04 13.57
CA GLY A 30 43.77 -16.95 12.29
C GLY A 30 42.25 -17.14 12.45
N LEU A 31 41.83 -18.10 13.28
CA LEU A 31 40.42 -18.32 13.58
C LEU A 31 39.79 -17.11 14.30
N LEU A 32 40.47 -16.55 15.30
CA LEU A 32 39.98 -15.40 16.05
C LEU A 32 39.83 -14.15 15.17
N ILE A 33 40.83 -13.86 14.33
CA ILE A 33 40.78 -12.71 13.40
C ILE A 33 39.65 -12.90 12.38
N THR A 34 39.53 -14.10 11.82
CA THR A 34 38.48 -14.41 10.84
C THR A 34 37.09 -14.26 11.46
N ALA A 35 36.88 -14.72 12.70
CA ALA A 35 35.63 -14.55 13.43
C ALA A 35 35.30 -13.06 13.66
N ALA A 36 36.28 -12.23 14.04
CA ALA A 36 36.09 -10.80 14.22
C ALA A 36 35.72 -10.09 12.90
N VAL A 37 36.40 -10.43 11.80
CA VAL A 37 36.09 -9.87 10.47
C VAL A 37 34.68 -10.26 10.01
N PHE A 38 34.25 -11.50 10.26
CA PHE A 38 32.88 -11.92 9.94
C PHE A 38 31.83 -11.15 10.74
N GLN A 39 32.06 -10.86 12.02
CA GLN A 39 31.14 -10.05 12.81
C GLN A 39 31.00 -8.63 12.23
N VAL A 40 32.11 -8.00 11.84
CA VAL A 40 32.09 -6.67 11.19
C VAL A 40 31.34 -6.73 9.86
N TYR A 41 31.57 -7.76 9.05
CA TYR A 41 30.85 -7.94 7.78
C TYR A 41 29.34 -8.09 7.99
N ILE A 42 28.90 -8.92 8.95
CA ILE A 42 27.48 -9.07 9.29
C ILE A 42 26.88 -7.74 9.75
N ALA A 43 27.59 -6.99 10.58
CA ALA A 43 27.16 -5.67 11.02
C ALA A 43 27.02 -4.68 9.85
N MET A 44 27.96 -4.69 8.90
CA MET A 44 27.90 -3.86 7.70
C MET A 44 26.70 -4.22 6.81
N VAL A 45 26.50 -5.51 6.51
CA VAL A 45 25.36 -5.99 5.71
C VAL A 45 24.03 -5.64 6.39
N ARG A 46 23.95 -5.82 7.72
CA ARG A 46 22.78 -5.43 8.52
C ARG A 46 22.48 -3.94 8.40
N THR A 47 23.48 -3.09 8.63
CA THR A 47 23.33 -1.62 8.52
C THR A 47 22.90 -1.22 7.11
N SER A 48 23.48 -1.82 6.08
CA SER A 48 23.09 -1.58 4.69
C SER A 48 21.63 -1.97 4.43
N ALA A 49 21.17 -3.12 4.95
CA ALA A 49 19.78 -3.55 4.82
C ALA A 49 18.81 -2.60 5.54
N ILE A 50 19.19 -2.12 6.73
CA ILE A 50 18.41 -1.14 7.51
C ILE A 50 18.31 0.19 6.76
N GLN A 51 19.43 0.72 6.27
CA GLN A 51 19.47 1.98 5.53
C GLN A 51 18.65 1.91 4.24
N ARG A 52 18.81 0.83 3.47
CA ARG A 52 18.03 0.61 2.25
C ARG A 52 16.54 0.49 2.53
N SER A 53 16.15 -0.34 3.50
CA SER A 53 14.74 -0.47 3.91
C SER A 53 14.16 0.85 4.40
N GLY A 54 14.95 1.65 5.12
CA GLY A 54 14.55 2.99 5.56
C GLY A 54 14.31 3.94 4.38
N SER A 55 15.17 3.93 3.36
CA SER A 55 14.97 4.72 2.14
C SER A 55 13.69 4.30 1.41
N GLU A 56 13.52 3.01 1.16
CA GLU A 56 12.35 2.47 0.43
C GLU A 56 11.03 2.78 1.15
N ILE A 57 10.99 2.61 2.47
CA ILE A 57 9.83 2.96 3.29
C ILE A 57 9.54 4.47 3.22
N ASN A 58 10.58 5.31 3.23
CA ASN A 58 10.41 6.76 3.13
C ASN A 58 9.91 7.15 1.73
N ASP A 59 10.43 6.55 0.66
CA ASP A 59 9.97 6.82 -0.71
C ASP A 59 8.49 6.43 -0.88
N ALA A 60 8.10 5.26 -0.39
CA ALA A 60 6.72 4.80 -0.37
C ALA A 60 5.79 5.76 0.42
N SER A 61 6.26 6.27 1.55
CA SER A 61 5.48 7.16 2.41
C SER A 61 5.38 8.59 1.86
N ILE A 62 6.48 9.12 1.32
CA ILE A 62 6.55 10.50 0.82
C ILE A 62 5.88 10.59 -0.54
N PHE A 63 6.25 9.74 -1.50
CA PHE A 63 5.75 9.85 -2.87
C PHE A 63 4.49 9.03 -3.12
N GLY A 64 4.44 7.81 -2.58
CA GLY A 64 3.31 6.90 -2.81
C GLY A 64 2.00 7.48 -2.29
N ILE A 65 1.97 7.93 -1.03
CA ILE A 65 0.75 8.45 -0.41
C ILE A 65 0.33 9.80 -1.00
N GLN A 66 1.28 10.70 -1.26
CA GLN A 66 0.96 12.03 -1.81
C GLN A 66 0.18 11.92 -3.14
N GLN A 67 0.45 10.89 -3.93
CA GLN A 67 -0.32 10.61 -5.14
C GLN A 67 -1.78 10.23 -4.83
N VAL A 68 -2.01 9.35 -3.86
CA VAL A 68 -3.38 9.00 -3.40
C VAL A 68 -4.09 10.23 -2.84
N GLU A 69 -3.42 11.03 -2.00
CA GLU A 69 -3.99 12.24 -1.41
C GLU A 69 -4.34 13.30 -2.46
N GLN A 70 -3.52 13.43 -3.51
CA GLN A 70 -3.79 14.36 -4.60
C GLN A 70 -5.09 13.98 -5.32
N LYS A 71 -5.30 12.69 -5.61
CA LYS A 71 -6.54 12.18 -6.21
C LYS A 71 -7.72 12.28 -5.25
N LEU A 72 -7.51 12.00 -3.97
CA LEU A 72 -8.53 12.14 -2.93
C LEU A 72 -9.00 13.59 -2.76
N ARG A 73 -8.13 14.59 -3.02
CA ARG A 73 -8.54 16.02 -3.07
C ARG A 73 -9.43 16.35 -4.27
N LEU A 74 -9.41 15.53 -5.32
CA LEU A 74 -10.35 15.62 -6.44
C LEU A 74 -11.67 14.93 -6.12
N ALA A 75 -11.76 14.09 -5.09
CA ALA A 75 -13.00 13.42 -4.74
C ALA A 75 -14.15 14.44 -4.59
N ASN A 76 -15.30 14.09 -5.15
CA ASN A 76 -16.50 14.92 -5.27
C ASN A 76 -16.38 16.17 -6.17
N LEU A 77 -15.26 16.36 -6.88
CA LEU A 77 -15.14 17.47 -7.85
C LEU A 77 -16.20 17.32 -8.95
N GLY A 78 -16.86 18.42 -9.28
CA GLY A 78 -17.92 18.47 -10.30
C GLY A 78 -19.29 17.96 -9.85
N ASN A 79 -19.45 17.50 -8.60
CA ASN A 79 -20.77 17.21 -8.04
C ASN A 79 -21.47 18.51 -7.63
N THR A 80 -22.77 18.62 -7.91
CA THR A 80 -23.60 19.78 -7.50
C THR A 80 -23.90 19.79 -6.00
N VAL A 81 -23.66 18.69 -5.29
CA VAL A 81 -23.91 18.53 -3.86
C VAL A 81 -22.59 18.49 -3.10
N ASN A 82 -22.48 19.33 -2.06
CA ASN A 82 -21.33 19.41 -1.15
C ASN A 82 -21.50 18.59 0.14
N GLN A 83 -22.70 18.10 0.43
CA GLN A 83 -22.98 17.19 1.54
C GLN A 83 -23.20 15.77 1.00
N ILE A 84 -22.13 14.98 0.98
CA ILE A 84 -22.18 13.61 0.46
C ILE A 84 -22.36 12.59 1.57
N ASN A 85 -23.09 11.52 1.30
CA ASN A 85 -23.30 10.38 2.19
C ASN A 85 -23.39 9.08 1.36
N GLN A 86 -23.70 7.96 2.02
CA GLN A 86 -23.76 6.63 1.39
C GLN A 86 -24.84 6.48 0.30
N THR A 87 -25.75 7.44 0.16
CA THR A 87 -26.80 7.45 -0.87
C THR A 87 -26.73 8.64 -1.83
N THR A 88 -25.77 9.56 -1.66
CA THR A 88 -25.62 10.72 -2.54
C THR A 88 -25.11 10.29 -3.92
N GLY A 89 -25.93 10.49 -4.94
CA GLY A 89 -25.57 10.30 -6.35
C GLY A 89 -24.32 11.09 -6.72
N TYR A 90 -23.46 10.44 -7.48
CA TYR A 90 -22.11 10.91 -7.82
C TYR A 90 -21.21 11.30 -6.64
N GLY A 91 -21.50 10.82 -5.43
CA GLY A 91 -20.74 11.15 -4.23
C GLY A 91 -19.26 10.81 -4.36
N GLY A 92 -18.39 11.69 -3.88
CA GLY A 92 -16.93 11.53 -4.02
C GLY A 92 -16.32 10.29 -3.38
N ILE A 93 -17.03 9.64 -2.45
CA ILE A 93 -16.66 8.34 -1.87
C ILE A 93 -17.75 7.34 -2.26
N VAL A 94 -17.35 6.24 -2.90
CA VAL A 94 -18.28 5.24 -3.42
C VAL A 94 -18.41 4.10 -2.41
N LEU A 95 -19.53 4.10 -1.68
CA LEU A 95 -19.84 3.14 -0.62
C LEU A 95 -20.96 2.17 -1.02
N SER A 96 -21.69 2.47 -2.09
CA SER A 96 -22.79 1.67 -2.63
C SER A 96 -23.04 2.02 -4.09
N GLY A 97 -23.89 1.24 -4.77
CA GLY A 97 -24.33 1.56 -6.13
C GLY A 97 -25.06 2.91 -6.25
N ALA A 98 -25.69 3.40 -5.17
CA ALA A 98 -26.35 4.71 -5.17
C ALA A 98 -25.35 5.86 -5.43
N ASN A 99 -24.11 5.73 -4.95
CA ASN A 99 -23.08 6.74 -5.21
C ASN A 99 -22.64 6.81 -6.67
N LEU A 100 -22.86 5.74 -7.44
CA LEU A 100 -22.57 5.68 -8.88
C LEU A 100 -23.76 6.14 -9.74
N ASN A 101 -24.79 6.73 -9.11
CA ASN A 101 -26.04 7.15 -9.76
C ASN A 101 -26.73 6.01 -10.52
N TYR A 102 -26.66 4.80 -9.96
CA TYR A 102 -27.31 3.61 -10.51
C TYR A 102 -28.71 3.43 -9.91
N SER A 103 -29.72 3.21 -10.77
CA SER A 103 -31.11 3.02 -10.34
C SER A 103 -31.30 1.66 -9.66
N THR A 104 -32.04 1.65 -8.54
CA THR A 104 -32.33 0.47 -7.71
C THR A 104 -33.28 -0.54 -8.33
N ASP A 105 -33.87 -0.24 -9.49
CA ASP A 105 -34.82 -1.14 -10.19
C ASP A 105 -34.13 -2.28 -10.93
N GLN A 106 -32.79 -2.33 -10.93
CA GLN A 106 -31.97 -3.43 -11.40
C GLN A 106 -30.92 -3.75 -10.33
N PRO A 107 -30.54 -5.02 -10.12
CA PRO A 107 -29.43 -5.34 -9.22
C PRO A 107 -28.17 -4.59 -9.66
N ALA A 108 -27.42 -4.03 -8.69
CA ALA A 108 -26.11 -3.47 -8.97
C ALA A 108 -25.26 -4.56 -9.64
N PRO A 109 -24.47 -4.24 -10.68
CA PRO A 109 -23.62 -5.23 -11.31
C PRO A 109 -22.76 -5.98 -10.30
N ASP A 110 -22.64 -7.30 -10.46
CA ASP A 110 -21.89 -8.18 -9.55
C ASP A 110 -20.41 -7.74 -9.41
N ASP A 111 -19.84 -7.14 -10.46
CA ASP A 111 -18.48 -6.58 -10.46
C ASP A 111 -18.36 -5.26 -9.69
N ILE A 112 -19.46 -4.52 -9.51
CA ILE A 112 -19.46 -3.22 -8.81
C ILE A 112 -19.81 -3.40 -7.34
N ALA A 113 -20.81 -4.23 -7.02
CA ALA A 113 -21.21 -4.50 -5.64
C ALA A 113 -20.06 -5.07 -4.78
N GLN A 114 -19.13 -5.79 -5.40
CA GLN A 114 -17.97 -6.39 -4.72
C GLN A 114 -16.71 -5.49 -4.73
N ARG A 115 -16.73 -4.34 -5.43
CA ARG A 115 -15.54 -3.51 -5.72
C ARG A 115 -15.75 -2.02 -5.44
N ILE A 116 -16.77 -1.70 -4.63
CA ILE A 116 -16.93 -0.42 -3.94
C ILE A 116 -15.90 -0.29 -2.81
N THR A 117 -15.97 0.80 -2.05
CA THR A 117 -15.20 0.92 -0.81
C THR A 117 -15.58 -0.23 0.13
N VAL A 118 -14.63 -1.12 0.39
CA VAL A 118 -14.79 -2.31 1.24
C VAL A 118 -13.93 -2.12 2.47
N SER A 119 -14.48 -2.43 3.64
CA SER A 119 -13.72 -2.46 4.87
C SER A 119 -13.52 -3.89 5.36
N ALA A 120 -12.41 -4.14 6.03
CA ALA A 120 -11.99 -5.45 6.53
C ALA A 120 -12.97 -6.03 7.55
N ASP A 121 -13.62 -5.16 8.33
CA ASP A 121 -14.67 -5.49 9.29
C ASP A 121 -16.06 -5.70 8.65
N GLY A 122 -16.21 -5.45 7.35
CA GLY A 122 -17.45 -5.74 6.61
C GLY A 122 -17.68 -7.23 6.39
N ASN A 123 -18.87 -7.64 5.94
CA ASN A 123 -19.22 -9.06 5.73
C ASN A 123 -18.77 -9.62 4.36
N THR A 124 -17.82 -8.98 3.68
CA THR A 124 -17.29 -9.48 2.40
C THR A 124 -16.31 -10.62 2.65
N THR A 125 -16.42 -11.70 1.88
CA THR A 125 -15.41 -12.76 1.87
C THR A 125 -14.12 -12.23 1.24
N ALA A 126 -12.96 -12.73 1.68
CA ALA A 126 -11.69 -12.42 1.04
C ALA A 126 -11.71 -12.96 -0.39
N GLY A 127 -11.50 -12.09 -1.37
CA GLY A 127 -11.58 -12.38 -2.79
C GLY A 127 -10.19 -12.51 -3.39
N THR A 128 -10.04 -13.38 -4.38
CA THR A 128 -8.83 -13.48 -5.20
C THR A 128 -8.88 -12.48 -6.35
N SER A 129 -7.87 -12.51 -7.23
CA SER A 129 -7.90 -11.75 -8.48
C SER A 129 -9.23 -11.97 -9.22
N PRO A 130 -9.93 -10.91 -9.68
CA PRO A 130 -9.49 -9.51 -9.70
C PRO A 130 -10.10 -8.64 -8.55
N LEU A 131 -10.77 -9.25 -7.58
CA LEU A 131 -11.42 -8.54 -6.46
C LEU A 131 -10.40 -8.08 -5.41
N TRP A 132 -9.48 -8.98 -5.01
CA TRP A 132 -8.50 -8.77 -3.93
C TRP A 132 -9.08 -8.12 -2.66
N SER A 133 -10.32 -8.45 -2.30
CA SER A 133 -10.92 -7.97 -1.06
C SER A 133 -10.19 -8.60 0.13
N LYS A 134 -9.83 -7.78 1.13
CA LYS A 134 -9.24 -8.20 2.40
C LYS A 134 -7.87 -8.90 2.33
N ILE A 135 -7.19 -8.92 1.17
CA ILE A 135 -5.81 -9.42 1.12
C ILE A 135 -4.92 -8.53 2.00
N SER A 136 -4.05 -9.15 2.79
CA SER A 136 -3.19 -8.49 3.78
C SER A 136 -2.10 -9.46 4.20
N ASN A 137 -0.97 -8.93 4.69
CA ASN A 137 0.09 -9.69 5.34
C ASN A 137 0.02 -9.65 6.86
N THR A 138 -1.09 -9.19 7.43
CA THR A 138 -1.33 -9.13 8.88
C THR A 138 -2.52 -10.00 9.29
N ASN A 139 -2.77 -10.10 10.59
CA ASN A 139 -3.94 -10.77 11.18
C ASN A 139 -5.28 -10.06 10.89
N VAL A 140 -5.26 -8.86 10.30
CA VAL A 140 -6.45 -8.08 9.95
C VAL A 140 -6.47 -7.91 8.42
N GLY A 141 -7.63 -8.06 7.79
CA GLY A 141 -7.78 -7.80 6.35
C GLY A 141 -7.50 -6.33 6.00
N SER A 142 -7.11 -6.07 4.74
CA SER A 142 -7.02 -4.70 4.22
C SER A 142 -8.35 -4.19 3.69
N ASP A 143 -8.49 -2.88 3.68
CA ASP A 143 -9.62 -2.16 3.13
C ASP A 143 -9.40 -1.87 1.63
N GLN A 144 -10.43 -1.37 0.98
CA GLN A 144 -10.40 -0.80 -0.36
C GLN A 144 -11.05 0.57 -0.30
N LEU A 145 -10.49 1.56 -0.99
CA LEU A 145 -11.07 2.89 -1.12
C LEU A 145 -11.48 3.09 -2.57
N VAL A 146 -12.72 3.53 -2.79
CA VAL A 146 -13.17 3.97 -4.10
C VAL A 146 -13.59 5.43 -4.03
N ILE A 147 -12.95 6.25 -4.85
CA ILE A 147 -13.29 7.67 -5.00
C ILE A 147 -13.90 7.93 -6.36
N GLN A 148 -14.60 9.05 -6.45
CA GLN A 148 -15.20 9.51 -7.70
C GLN A 148 -15.07 11.02 -7.87
N TYR A 149 -14.90 11.45 -9.12
CA TYR A 149 -14.90 12.86 -9.51
C TYR A 149 -15.30 13.04 -10.98
N GLN A 150 -15.64 14.27 -11.35
CA GLN A 150 -15.79 14.70 -12.74
C GLN A 150 -14.69 15.69 -13.10
N ASN A 151 -14.06 15.51 -14.26
CA ASN A 151 -13.06 16.47 -14.74
C ASN A 151 -13.73 17.75 -15.24
N VAL A 152 -13.85 18.75 -14.36
CA VAL A 152 -14.36 20.10 -14.69
C VAL A 152 -13.24 21.14 -14.76
N THR A 153 -11.98 20.71 -14.91
CA THR A 153 -10.81 21.60 -14.82
C THR A 153 -10.59 22.48 -16.06
N GLY A 154 -11.29 22.20 -17.16
CA GLY A 154 -11.12 22.89 -18.44
C GLY A 154 -10.07 22.27 -19.36
N GLU A 155 -9.28 21.33 -18.87
CA GLU A 155 -8.22 20.64 -19.60
C GLU A 155 -8.28 19.13 -19.38
N ASN A 156 -7.56 18.37 -20.21
CA ASN A 156 -7.37 16.95 -19.98
C ASN A 156 -6.46 16.74 -18.75
N ILE A 157 -6.89 15.86 -17.84
CA ILE A 157 -6.08 15.42 -16.70
C ILE A 157 -5.75 13.93 -16.84
N LEU A 158 -4.93 13.39 -15.95
CA LEU A 158 -4.60 11.97 -15.89
C LEU A 158 -5.34 11.33 -14.72
N ASP A 159 -5.76 10.08 -14.84
CA ASP A 159 -6.24 9.27 -13.71
C ASP A 159 -5.08 8.60 -12.97
N CYS A 160 -5.37 7.65 -12.07
CA CYS A 160 -4.36 6.94 -11.32
C CYS A 160 -3.62 5.83 -12.12
N GLU A 161 -4.10 5.46 -13.30
CA GLU A 161 -3.46 4.53 -14.23
C GLU A 161 -2.76 5.27 -15.38
N ASN A 162 -2.59 6.59 -15.24
CA ASN A 162 -1.96 7.46 -16.24
C ASN A 162 -2.73 7.53 -17.58
N ASN A 163 -4.02 7.17 -17.58
CA ASN A 163 -4.89 7.34 -18.73
C ASN A 163 -5.42 8.77 -18.80
N THR A 164 -5.61 9.27 -20.02
CA THR A 164 -6.20 10.60 -20.23
C THR A 164 -7.66 10.63 -19.78
N VAL A 165 -8.02 11.66 -19.03
CA VAL A 165 -9.37 11.98 -18.58
C VAL A 165 -9.81 13.23 -19.33
N ALA A 166 -10.70 13.06 -20.31
CA ALA A 166 -11.27 14.16 -21.06
C ALA A 166 -12.08 15.10 -20.17
N GLN A 167 -12.28 16.34 -20.61
CA GLN A 167 -13.19 17.28 -19.95
C GLN A 167 -14.60 16.67 -19.82
N ASN A 168 -15.25 16.90 -18.69
CA ASN A 168 -16.56 16.42 -18.28
C ASN A 168 -16.68 14.90 -18.08
N ALA A 169 -15.60 14.13 -18.25
CA ALA A 169 -15.61 12.70 -17.96
C ALA A 169 -15.77 12.45 -16.45
N HIS A 170 -16.65 11.52 -16.08
CA HIS A 170 -16.73 11.00 -14.71
C HIS A 170 -15.77 9.84 -14.54
N VAL A 171 -14.98 9.90 -13.48
CA VAL A 171 -13.91 8.95 -13.18
C VAL A 171 -14.21 8.29 -11.85
N VAL A 172 -14.02 6.98 -11.80
CA VAL A 172 -13.91 6.21 -10.56
C VAL A 172 -12.50 5.66 -10.44
N GLU A 173 -11.94 5.71 -9.23
CA GLU A 173 -10.62 5.15 -8.93
C GLU A 173 -10.71 4.30 -7.68
N ARG A 174 -10.20 3.06 -7.75
CA ARG A 174 -10.18 2.07 -6.68
C ARG A 174 -8.75 1.83 -6.23
N TYR A 175 -8.49 2.02 -4.94
CA TYR A 175 -7.22 1.76 -4.28
C TYR A 175 -7.36 0.52 -3.40
N PHE A 176 -6.49 -0.47 -3.60
CA PHE A 176 -6.58 -1.78 -2.94
C PHE A 176 -5.22 -2.47 -2.90
N LEU A 177 -5.04 -3.40 -1.96
CA LEU A 177 -3.86 -4.26 -1.98
C LEU A 177 -4.05 -5.41 -2.96
N ARG A 178 -2.98 -5.82 -3.62
CA ARG A 178 -2.91 -7.07 -4.38
C ARG A 178 -1.50 -7.62 -4.43
N GLU A 179 -1.36 -8.82 -4.95
CA GLU A 179 -0.06 -9.36 -5.33
C GLU A 179 0.49 -8.61 -6.58
N PRO A 180 1.81 -8.44 -6.70
CA PRO A 180 2.46 -7.81 -7.85
C PRO A 180 2.27 -8.61 -9.14
N SER A 181 2.18 -7.93 -10.26
CA SER A 181 1.88 -8.52 -11.58
C SER A 181 3.02 -9.38 -12.15
N THR A 182 4.26 -9.11 -11.75
CA THR A 182 5.47 -9.71 -12.34
C THR A 182 6.22 -10.66 -11.43
N ASN A 183 5.76 -10.88 -10.18
CA ASN A 183 6.51 -11.68 -9.22
C ASN A 183 5.72 -12.93 -8.80
N THR A 184 6.05 -14.06 -9.42
CA THR A 184 5.55 -15.39 -9.07
C THR A 184 6.21 -15.99 -7.82
N ASN A 185 7.12 -15.27 -7.14
CA ASN A 185 7.69 -15.75 -5.86
C ASN A 185 6.71 -15.54 -4.71
N VAL A 186 5.76 -16.46 -4.61
CA VAL A 186 4.82 -16.64 -3.49
C VAL A 186 5.55 -16.65 -2.14
N SER A 187 6.83 -17.05 -2.11
CA SER A 187 7.64 -17.10 -0.88
C SER A 187 7.92 -15.74 -0.23
N ARG A 188 7.76 -14.61 -0.95
CA ARG A 188 8.00 -13.29 -0.37
C ARG A 188 6.75 -12.59 0.14
N ASN A 189 5.54 -13.17 -0.02
CA ASN A 189 4.27 -12.55 0.38
C ASN A 189 4.27 -11.03 0.11
N MET A 190 4.69 -10.61 -1.08
CA MET A 190 4.83 -9.19 -1.40
C MET A 190 3.50 -8.67 -1.89
N LEU A 191 3.00 -7.63 -1.25
CA LEU A 191 1.79 -6.94 -1.65
C LEU A 191 2.13 -5.53 -2.11
N VAL A 192 1.32 -5.01 -3.01
CA VAL A 192 1.41 -3.66 -3.56
C VAL A 192 0.07 -2.96 -3.36
N LEU A 193 0.09 -1.67 -3.05
CA LEU A 193 -1.09 -0.84 -3.21
C LEU A 193 -1.21 -0.52 -4.69
N ALA A 194 -2.30 -0.98 -5.31
CA ALA A 194 -2.61 -0.75 -6.70
C ALA A 194 -3.75 0.27 -6.85
N CYS A 195 -3.82 0.89 -8.01
CA CYS A 195 -4.96 1.71 -8.40
C CYS A 195 -5.55 1.26 -9.74
N ASP A 196 -6.87 1.13 -9.78
CA ASP A 196 -7.66 0.74 -10.96
C ASP A 196 -8.68 1.83 -11.23
N ALA A 197 -8.70 2.36 -12.45
CA ALA A 197 -9.52 3.49 -12.84
C ALA A 197 -10.53 3.09 -13.93
N GLY A 198 -11.69 3.73 -13.89
CA GLY A 198 -12.71 3.53 -14.90
C GLY A 198 -13.52 4.79 -15.14
N ARG A 199 -14.46 4.69 -16.09
CA ARG A 199 -15.31 5.81 -16.49
C ARG A 199 -16.77 5.51 -16.29
N VAL A 200 -17.46 6.39 -15.58
CA VAL A 200 -18.91 6.30 -15.39
C VAL A 200 -19.58 7.15 -16.46
N GLY A 201 -20.60 6.61 -17.13
CA GLY A 201 -21.35 7.35 -18.13
C GLY A 201 -22.20 8.47 -17.52
N VAL A 202 -22.66 9.41 -18.34
CA VAL A 202 -23.59 10.48 -17.94
C VAL A 202 -24.94 9.93 -17.43
N ASN A 203 -25.30 8.71 -17.82
CA ASN A 203 -26.48 7.98 -17.34
C ASN A 203 -26.13 6.90 -16.29
N GLY A 204 -24.95 6.97 -15.67
CA GLY A 204 -24.46 5.96 -14.74
C GLY A 204 -23.71 4.82 -15.43
N ILE A 205 -23.78 3.62 -14.84
CA ILE A 205 -23.14 2.41 -15.36
C ILE A 205 -23.82 2.01 -16.68
N LEU A 206 -23.04 1.89 -17.76
CA LEU A 206 -23.57 1.49 -19.07
C LEU A 206 -23.92 -0.01 -19.06
N PRO A 207 -25.03 -0.44 -19.70
CA PRO A 207 -25.21 -1.85 -20.05
C PRO A 207 -24.01 -2.28 -20.90
N ALA A 208 -23.34 -3.38 -20.54
CA ALA A 208 -22.20 -3.84 -21.32
C ALA A 208 -22.65 -4.24 -22.73
N ASP A 209 -21.79 -3.98 -23.72
CA ASP A 209 -21.90 -4.49 -25.09
C ASP A 209 -22.35 -5.96 -25.08
N ASN A 210 -23.59 -6.22 -25.51
CA ASN A 210 -24.25 -7.52 -25.60
C ASN A 210 -24.28 -8.38 -24.32
N SER A 211 -24.12 -7.79 -23.12
CA SER A 211 -24.30 -8.48 -21.84
C SER A 211 -25.27 -7.72 -20.94
N VAL A 212 -26.22 -8.45 -20.35
CA VAL A 212 -27.29 -7.91 -19.48
C VAL A 212 -26.74 -7.32 -18.17
N THR A 213 -25.45 -7.54 -17.84
CA THR A 213 -24.81 -7.00 -16.65
C THR A 213 -24.12 -5.67 -16.96
N PRO A 214 -24.54 -4.54 -16.37
CA PRO A 214 -23.87 -3.26 -16.57
C PRO A 214 -22.40 -3.32 -16.09
N LYS A 215 -21.49 -2.61 -16.75
CA LYS A 215 -20.06 -2.57 -16.36
C LYS A 215 -19.54 -1.14 -16.45
N ILE A 216 -18.59 -0.78 -15.59
CA ILE A 216 -17.80 0.46 -15.74
C ILE A 216 -16.62 0.16 -16.67
N PRO A 217 -16.53 0.79 -17.87
CA PRO A 217 -15.39 0.62 -18.76
C PRO A 217 -14.06 0.96 -18.07
N GLY A 218 -13.04 0.11 -18.28
CA GLY A 218 -11.71 0.23 -17.67
C GLY A 218 -11.63 -0.29 -16.23
N PHE A 219 -12.75 -0.32 -15.50
CA PHE A 219 -12.77 -0.70 -14.10
C PHE A 219 -12.88 -2.21 -13.89
N GLY A 220 -12.39 -2.68 -12.74
CA GLY A 220 -12.42 -4.07 -12.35
C GLY A 220 -11.26 -4.87 -12.91
N GLY A 221 -10.15 -4.21 -13.23
CA GLY A 221 -8.88 -4.84 -13.60
C GLY A 221 -7.98 -5.12 -12.41
N ALA A 222 -6.71 -5.43 -12.73
CA ALA A 222 -5.62 -5.48 -11.77
C ALA A 222 -5.11 -4.10 -11.37
N GLY A 223 -5.39 -3.07 -12.17
CA GLY A 223 -4.85 -1.73 -11.95
C GLY A 223 -3.33 -1.65 -12.06
N GLU A 224 -2.82 -0.43 -11.92
CA GLU A 224 -1.40 -0.10 -11.92
C GLU A 224 -0.80 -0.14 -10.50
N GLU A 225 0.50 -0.46 -10.39
CA GLU A 225 1.20 -0.53 -9.10
C GLU A 225 1.61 0.88 -8.63
N LEU A 226 1.10 1.30 -7.46
CA LEU A 226 1.36 2.64 -6.92
C LEU A 226 2.41 2.63 -5.82
N ILE A 227 2.26 1.75 -4.83
CA ILE A 227 3.17 1.64 -3.69
C ILE A 227 3.57 0.19 -3.50
N LEU A 228 4.87 -0.08 -3.50
CA LEU A 228 5.40 -1.41 -3.31
C LEU A 228 5.53 -1.75 -1.81
N ASN A 229 5.53 -3.04 -1.49
CA ASN A 229 5.79 -3.58 -0.15
C ASN A 229 4.82 -3.06 0.94
N VAL A 230 3.53 -3.05 0.63
CA VAL A 230 2.48 -2.63 1.59
C VAL A 230 1.85 -3.87 2.21
N ASP A 231 2.09 -4.12 3.49
CA ASP A 231 1.57 -5.28 4.22
C ASP A 231 0.12 -5.10 4.69
N GLN A 232 -0.34 -3.85 4.87
CA GLN A 232 -1.68 -3.52 5.34
C GLN A 232 -2.13 -2.17 4.77
N PHE A 233 -3.40 -2.08 4.37
CA PHE A 233 -4.07 -0.83 3.98
C PHE A 233 -5.39 -0.70 4.72
N LYS A 234 -5.62 0.44 5.37
CA LYS A 234 -6.81 0.74 6.18
C LYS A 234 -7.41 2.09 5.79
N VAL A 235 -8.73 2.18 5.90
CA VAL A 235 -9.53 3.34 5.52
C VAL A 235 -10.57 3.61 6.60
N GLU A 236 -10.59 4.84 7.12
CA GLU A 236 -11.72 5.37 7.86
C GLU A 236 -12.28 6.60 7.13
N ILE A 237 -13.57 6.83 7.24
CA ILE A 237 -14.22 8.03 6.73
C ILE A 237 -14.57 8.95 7.90
N GLY A 238 -14.21 10.23 7.75
CA GLY A 238 -14.56 11.28 8.68
C GLY A 238 -15.95 11.83 8.35
N ILE A 239 -16.90 11.58 9.24
CA ILE A 239 -18.27 12.07 9.14
C ILE A 239 -18.51 13.22 10.11
N GLN A 240 -19.27 14.21 9.66
CA GLN A 240 -19.58 15.40 10.45
C GLN A 240 -21.03 15.37 10.94
N ASN A 241 -21.24 15.49 12.25
CA ASN A 241 -22.54 15.72 12.86
C ASN A 241 -22.51 17.01 13.69
N GLY A 242 -23.06 18.09 13.14
CA GLY A 242 -22.87 19.43 13.70
C GLY A 242 -21.39 19.82 13.73
N ASN A 243 -20.85 20.09 14.92
CA ASN A 243 -19.44 20.45 15.12
C ASN A 243 -18.55 19.26 15.48
N ILE A 244 -19.11 18.04 15.54
CA ILE A 244 -18.38 16.84 15.91
C ILE A 244 -17.94 16.12 14.63
N LEU A 245 -16.64 15.86 14.54
CA LEU A 245 -16.02 15.03 13.51
C LEU A 245 -15.71 13.66 14.11
N THR A 246 -16.27 12.61 13.52
CA THR A 246 -16.06 11.22 13.96
C THR A 246 -15.48 10.41 12.81
N TYR A 247 -14.46 9.60 13.09
CA TYR A 247 -13.91 8.65 12.12
C TYR A 247 -14.47 7.26 12.39
N ILE A 248 -14.98 6.62 11.34
CA ILE A 248 -15.55 5.28 11.39
C ILE A 248 -15.17 4.51 10.13
N THR A 249 -15.25 3.18 10.17
CA THR A 249 -14.98 2.38 8.99
C THR A 249 -16.10 2.53 7.94
N PRO A 250 -15.81 2.35 6.65
CA PRO A 250 -16.84 2.30 5.61
C PRO A 250 -17.97 1.31 5.90
N ALA A 251 -17.65 0.14 6.49
CA ALA A 251 -18.65 -0.86 6.85
C ALA A 251 -19.55 -0.39 7.99
N GLN A 252 -18.98 0.22 9.03
CA GLN A 252 -19.75 0.79 10.14
C GLN A 252 -20.73 1.86 9.66
N TYR A 253 -20.28 2.75 8.76
CA TYR A 253 -21.15 3.81 8.22
C TYR A 253 -22.30 3.26 7.38
N ASN A 254 -22.02 2.27 6.52
CA ASN A 254 -23.05 1.61 5.72
C ASN A 254 -24.05 0.80 6.56
N ALA A 255 -23.64 0.33 7.74
CA ALA A 255 -24.51 -0.38 8.67
C ALA A 255 -25.41 0.56 9.53
N LEU A 256 -25.24 1.88 9.45
CA LEU A 256 -26.07 2.83 10.19
C LEU A 256 -27.53 2.76 9.71
N GLY A 257 -28.45 2.48 10.63
CA GLY A 257 -29.88 2.53 10.38
C GLY A 257 -30.45 3.95 10.46
N ALA A 258 -31.64 4.16 9.89
CA ALA A 258 -32.30 5.48 9.81
C ALA A 258 -32.58 6.15 11.16
N THR A 259 -32.55 5.39 12.26
CA THR A 259 -32.72 5.89 13.63
C THR A 259 -31.43 6.43 14.27
N SER A 260 -30.27 6.17 13.66
CA SER A 260 -28.99 6.67 14.16
C SER A 260 -28.87 8.18 13.91
N PRO A 261 -28.39 8.97 14.89
CA PRO A 261 -28.09 10.38 14.68
C PRO A 261 -26.94 10.61 13.68
N LEU A 262 -26.19 9.57 13.34
CA LEU A 262 -25.12 9.60 12.35
C LEU A 262 -25.57 9.12 10.96
N TYR A 263 -26.83 8.67 10.82
CA TYR A 263 -27.36 8.22 9.54
C TYR A 263 -27.30 9.34 8.51
N ARG A 264 -26.58 9.11 7.40
CA ARG A 264 -26.34 10.08 6.33
C ARG A 264 -25.62 11.36 6.78
N ALA A 265 -24.92 11.32 7.92
CA ALA A 265 -24.01 12.38 8.34
C ALA A 265 -22.99 12.65 7.22
N PRO A 266 -22.77 13.91 6.79
CA PRO A 266 -21.91 14.20 5.65
C PRO A 266 -20.48 13.67 5.82
N ILE A 267 -19.96 13.04 4.77
CA ILE A 267 -18.56 12.61 4.70
C ILE A 267 -17.71 13.80 4.29
N VAL A 268 -16.76 14.19 5.15
CA VAL A 268 -15.93 15.40 4.98
C VAL A 268 -14.44 15.12 4.96
N ALA A 269 -14.02 13.91 5.35
CA ALA A 269 -12.61 13.51 5.34
C ALA A 269 -12.47 12.01 5.09
N VAL A 270 -11.26 11.60 4.71
CA VAL A 270 -10.85 10.19 4.65
C VAL A 270 -9.51 10.08 5.36
N LYS A 271 -9.38 9.06 6.21
CA LYS A 271 -8.16 8.68 6.90
C LYS A 271 -7.58 7.43 6.26
N LEU A 272 -6.32 7.48 5.84
CA LEU A 272 -5.59 6.38 5.22
C LEU A 272 -4.52 5.87 6.18
N GLY A 273 -4.42 4.55 6.32
CA GLY A 273 -3.48 3.88 7.21
C GLY A 273 -2.75 2.78 6.45
N LEU A 274 -1.41 2.80 6.45
CA LEU A 274 -0.60 1.79 5.79
C LEU A 274 0.43 1.19 6.73
N LEU A 275 0.73 -0.10 6.55
CA LEU A 275 1.93 -0.74 7.05
C LEU A 275 2.86 -1.02 5.87
N VAL A 276 3.95 -0.26 5.76
CA VAL A 276 4.93 -0.44 4.68
C VAL A 276 6.15 -1.18 5.24
N ARG A 277 6.71 -2.10 4.46
CA ARG A 277 7.92 -2.84 4.81
C ARG A 277 9.07 -2.58 3.84
N GLY A 278 10.31 -2.78 4.30
CA GLY A 278 11.48 -2.80 3.41
C GLY A 278 11.48 -4.02 2.48
N ALA A 279 12.22 -3.94 1.37
CA ALA A 279 12.26 -5.04 0.38
C ALA A 279 13.07 -6.26 0.82
N MET A 280 13.92 -6.13 1.84
CA MET A 280 14.82 -7.21 2.30
C MET A 280 14.74 -7.44 3.81
N PRO A 281 14.82 -8.70 4.26
CA PRO A 281 14.91 -9.00 5.68
C PRO A 281 16.30 -8.62 6.22
N VAL A 282 16.35 -8.25 7.50
CA VAL A 282 17.59 -7.91 8.20
C VAL A 282 18.31 -9.18 8.65
N VAL A 283 19.62 -9.25 8.39
CA VAL A 283 20.45 -10.43 8.68
C VAL A 283 20.88 -10.50 10.14
N GLY A 284 20.98 -11.73 10.66
CA GLY A 284 21.41 -12.05 12.02
C GLY A 284 20.28 -11.92 13.05
N ASP A 285 20.62 -11.57 14.29
CA ASP A 285 19.69 -11.55 15.45
C ASP A 285 18.75 -10.33 15.50
N PHE A 286 18.33 -9.83 14.33
CA PHE A 286 17.29 -8.81 14.29
C PHE A 286 15.94 -9.42 14.68
N SER A 287 15.23 -8.76 15.59
CA SER A 287 13.87 -9.07 15.99
C SER A 287 12.97 -7.90 15.60
N ALA A 288 12.00 -8.17 14.72
CA ALA A 288 11.01 -7.19 14.33
C ALA A 288 9.93 -7.06 15.43
N PRO A 289 9.33 -5.87 15.62
CA PRO A 289 8.13 -5.74 16.43
C PRO A 289 7.04 -6.72 15.96
N SER A 290 6.36 -7.36 16.92
CA SER A 290 5.30 -8.34 16.65
C SER A 290 3.94 -7.70 16.34
N SER A 291 3.77 -6.41 16.61
CA SER A 291 2.53 -5.69 16.39
C SER A 291 2.77 -4.23 16.03
N TYR A 292 1.94 -3.72 15.12
CA TYR A 292 1.96 -2.35 14.62
C TYR A 292 0.56 -1.74 14.74
N MET A 293 0.46 -0.54 15.30
CA MET A 293 -0.83 0.13 15.50
C MET A 293 -1.19 0.96 14.28
N ILE A 294 -2.40 0.75 13.74
CA ILE A 294 -3.02 1.61 12.73
C ILE A 294 -4.42 1.94 13.23
N PHE A 295 -4.71 3.23 13.41
CA PHE A 295 -5.99 3.73 13.91
C PHE A 295 -6.40 3.12 15.26
N GLY A 296 -5.42 2.81 16.12
CA GLY A 296 -5.68 2.14 17.39
C GLY A 296 -5.99 0.64 17.28
N GLN A 297 -5.95 0.05 16.07
CA GLN A 297 -6.05 -1.39 15.86
C GLN A 297 -4.65 -2.03 15.72
N ALA A 298 -4.42 -3.12 16.46
CA ALA A 298 -3.19 -3.90 16.38
C ALA A 298 -3.14 -4.73 15.09
N ASN A 299 -2.04 -4.62 14.35
CA ASN A 299 -1.74 -5.38 13.15
C ASN A 299 -0.48 -6.22 13.39
N THR A 300 -0.68 -7.53 13.53
CA THR A 300 0.36 -8.54 13.71
C THR A 300 0.71 -9.14 12.36
N PRO A 301 1.96 -9.08 11.88
CA PRO A 301 2.38 -9.77 10.67
C PRO A 301 2.06 -11.26 10.73
N LYS A 302 1.61 -11.85 9.62
CA LYS A 302 1.26 -13.29 9.54
C LYS A 302 2.46 -14.20 9.78
N ASN A 303 3.65 -13.75 9.40
CA ASN A 303 4.91 -14.44 9.70
C ASN A 303 5.63 -13.72 10.84
N ALA A 304 5.51 -14.27 12.05
CA ALA A 304 6.13 -13.68 13.24
C ALA A 304 7.67 -13.75 13.24
N ASP A 305 8.25 -14.65 12.42
CA ASP A 305 9.69 -14.87 12.34
C ASP A 305 10.35 -14.06 11.21
N ASP A 306 9.56 -13.28 10.46
CA ASP A 306 10.11 -12.45 9.42
C ASP A 306 10.93 -11.28 10.00
N LYS A 307 12.02 -10.95 9.32
CA LYS A 307 13.00 -9.97 9.79
C LYS A 307 12.89 -8.66 9.02
N TYR A 308 11.71 -8.32 8.54
CA TYR A 308 11.50 -7.10 7.77
C TYR A 308 11.29 -5.90 8.70
N ILE A 309 11.92 -4.79 8.33
CA ILE A 309 11.63 -3.49 8.95
C ILE A 309 10.31 -3.00 8.40
N ARG A 310 9.47 -2.49 9.29
CA ARG A 310 8.16 -1.93 8.96
C ARG A 310 7.96 -0.57 9.58
N LYS A 311 7.12 0.23 8.95
CA LYS A 311 6.68 1.52 9.48
C LYS A 311 5.20 1.71 9.18
N THR A 312 4.48 2.21 10.17
CA THR A 312 3.10 2.64 10.00
C THR A 312 3.08 4.06 9.47
N TYR A 313 2.14 4.33 8.58
CA TYR A 313 1.85 5.64 8.07
C TYR A 313 0.35 5.90 8.21
N GLU A 314 -0.02 7.03 8.80
CA GLU A 314 -1.41 7.47 8.91
C GLU A 314 -1.51 8.89 8.35
N SER A 315 -2.51 9.14 7.52
CA SER A 315 -2.84 10.49 7.04
C SER A 315 -4.33 10.72 7.04
N THR A 316 -4.72 11.97 7.24
CA THR A 316 -6.10 12.44 7.14
C THR A 316 -6.18 13.49 6.05
N THR A 317 -7.01 13.26 5.04
CA THR A 317 -7.29 14.23 3.99
C THR A 317 -8.74 14.68 4.06
N PHE A 318 -8.95 15.98 4.20
CA PHE A 318 -10.27 16.60 4.10
C PHE A 318 -10.71 16.72 2.62
N LEU A 319 -11.98 16.40 2.37
CA LEU A 319 -12.58 16.45 1.05
C LEU A 319 -12.97 17.89 0.70
N ARG A 320 -12.16 18.54 -0.14
CA ARG A 320 -12.35 19.96 -0.51
C ARG A 320 -13.69 20.22 -1.19
N ASN A 321 -14.16 19.26 -1.98
CA ASN A 321 -15.40 19.39 -2.75
C ASN A 321 -16.61 18.82 -2.01
N ALA A 322 -16.47 18.35 -0.76
CA ALA A 322 -17.56 17.79 0.05
C ALA A 322 -17.60 18.40 1.45
N ARG A 323 -17.30 19.70 1.56
CA ARG A 323 -17.25 20.41 2.83
C ARG A 323 -18.64 20.86 3.27
N VAL A 324 -19.00 20.53 4.51
CA VAL A 324 -20.13 21.15 5.20
C VAL A 324 -19.71 22.54 5.68
N VAL A 325 -20.33 23.57 5.13
CA VAL A 325 -20.25 24.92 5.70
C VAL A 325 -21.56 25.12 6.47
N THR A 326 -21.51 25.01 7.79
CA THR A 326 -22.61 25.48 8.64
C THR A 326 -22.63 27.02 8.58
N PRO A 327 -23.77 27.64 8.24
CA PRO A 327 -23.93 29.11 8.30
C PRO A 327 -23.67 29.68 9.68
#